data_AF-A0A060BNI4-F1
#
_entry.id   AF-A0A060BNI4-F1
#
_cell.length_a   1.000
_cell.length_b   1.000
_cell.length_c   1.000
_cell.angle_alpha   90.00
_cell.angle_beta   90.00
_cell.angle_gamma   90.00
#
_symmetry.space_group_name_H-M   'P 1'
#
loop_
_entity.id
_entity.type
_entity.pdbx_description
1 polymer ?
#
loop_
_entity_poly.entity_id
_entity_poly.type
_entity_poly.pdbx_seq_one_letter_code
_entity_poly.pdbx_strand_id
1 'polypeptide(L)'
;MRSEYIPVSVGIRQFEIRDGVLLLNGTAIKIKGVNRHDSHPDLGYYTPIAHMEADLMQMKRHNINAVRTSHYPNTPEFLSLCDRYGLYVVDEADLETHGIAVKSETALTDDPAWRDAYLDRVQRMVERDKTIPVCSCGRWATNPSWGTTTWPW
;
A
#
# COMPACT_ATOMS: atom_id res chain seq x y z
N MET A 1 -12.74 -36.75 6.23
CA MET A 1 -12.05 -35.46 6.09
C MET A 1 -13.04 -34.49 5.49
N ARG A 2 -13.35 -33.37 6.15
CA ARG A 2 -14.10 -32.28 5.51
C ARG A 2 -13.11 -31.46 4.70
N SER A 3 -13.40 -31.22 3.43
CA SER A 3 -12.63 -30.32 2.57
C SER A 3 -12.93 -28.86 2.94
N GLU A 4 -11.89 -28.03 2.98
CA GLU A 4 -11.99 -26.58 3.16
C GLU A 4 -12.01 -25.89 1.78
N TYR A 5 -12.79 -24.81 1.65
CA TYR A 5 -12.90 -24.04 0.42
C TYR A 5 -12.78 -22.54 0.74
N ILE A 6 -11.83 -21.87 0.09
CA ILE A 6 -11.55 -20.43 0.28
C ILE A 6 -11.74 -19.72 -1.06
N PRO A 7 -12.80 -18.91 -1.23
CA PRO A 7 -13.00 -18.14 -2.45
C PRO A 7 -12.05 -16.95 -2.52
N VAL A 8 -11.48 -16.70 -3.70
CA VAL A 8 -10.58 -15.56 -3.95
C VAL A 8 -10.99 -14.90 -5.26
N SER A 9 -11.08 -13.56 -5.25
CA SER A 9 -11.29 -12.78 -6.47
C SER A 9 -9.98 -12.67 -7.25
N VAL A 10 -10.03 -12.88 -8.57
CA VAL A 10 -8.84 -12.92 -9.43
C VAL A 10 -8.93 -11.86 -10.51
N GLY A 11 -7.90 -11.04 -10.62
CA GLY A 11 -7.71 -10.07 -11.71
C GLY A 11 -6.39 -10.34 -12.45
N ILE A 12 -6.49 -10.70 -13.73
CA ILE A 12 -5.30 -10.99 -14.57
C ILE A 12 -4.71 -9.68 -15.07
N ARG A 13 -3.43 -9.47 -14.78
CA ARG A 13 -2.70 -8.26 -15.12
C ARG A 13 -1.20 -8.45 -14.99
N GLN A 14 -0.44 -7.61 -15.67
CA GLN A 14 1.01 -7.59 -15.63
C GLN A 14 1.51 -6.15 -15.60
N PHE A 15 2.33 -5.84 -14.60
CA PHE A 15 3.11 -4.60 -14.56
C PHE A 15 4.51 -4.88 -15.10
N GLU A 16 5.01 -3.97 -15.91
CA GLU A 16 6.39 -4.00 -16.41
C GLU A 16 6.95 -2.57 -16.41
N ILE A 17 8.27 -2.45 -16.23
CA ILE A 17 9.00 -1.21 -16.50
C ILE A 17 9.86 -1.48 -17.72
N ARG A 18 9.65 -0.72 -18.79
CA ARG A 18 10.44 -0.79 -20.03
C ARG A 18 10.97 0.59 -20.36
N ASP A 19 12.29 0.72 -20.47
CA ASP A 19 12.97 1.98 -20.78
C ASP A 19 12.53 3.15 -19.86
N GLY A 20 12.32 2.86 -18.58
CA GLY A 20 11.87 3.83 -17.57
C GLY A 20 10.37 4.17 -17.60
N VAL A 21 9.58 3.51 -18.45
CA VAL A 21 8.12 3.69 -18.52
C VAL A 21 7.41 2.56 -17.79
N LEU A 22 6.46 2.91 -16.92
CA LEU A 22 5.57 1.94 -16.27
C LEU A 22 4.43 1.56 -17.22
N LEU A 23 4.31 0.27 -17.53
CA LEU A 23 3.24 -0.29 -18.34
C LEU A 23 2.37 -1.24 -17.52
N LEU A 24 1.09 -1.26 -17.86
CA LEU A 24 0.10 -2.23 -17.43
C LEU A 24 -0.43 -2.95 -18.66
N ASN A 25 -0.26 -4.28 -18.71
CA ASN A 25 -0.68 -5.11 -19.83
C ASN A 25 -0.15 -4.58 -21.17
N GLY A 26 1.13 -4.17 -21.20
CA GLY A 26 1.80 -3.62 -22.38
C GLY A 26 1.43 -2.17 -22.74
N THR A 27 0.56 -1.51 -21.97
CA THR A 27 0.15 -0.12 -22.22
C THR A 27 0.72 0.81 -21.16
N ALA A 28 1.37 1.90 -21.59
CA ALA A 28 1.88 2.93 -20.69
C ALA A 28 0.75 3.56 -19.87
N ILE A 29 0.95 3.70 -18.55
CA ILE A 29 -0.05 4.29 -17.65
C ILE A 29 0.47 5.57 -17.00
N LYS A 30 -0.45 6.46 -16.63
CA LYS A 30 -0.16 7.66 -15.84
C LYS A 30 -0.89 7.57 -14.49
N ILE A 31 -0.12 7.67 -13.41
CA ILE A 31 -0.66 7.69 -12.05
C ILE A 31 -1.19 9.10 -11.75
N LYS A 32 -2.48 9.18 -11.45
CA LYS A 32 -3.22 10.37 -10.99
C LYS A 32 -3.71 10.07 -9.58
N GLY A 33 -2.77 10.05 -8.65
CA GLY A 33 -2.97 9.50 -7.31
C GLY A 33 -3.19 10.55 -6.22
N VAL A 34 -3.73 10.08 -5.10
CA VAL A 34 -3.83 10.83 -3.83
C VAL A 34 -3.28 10.00 -2.68
N ASN A 35 -2.82 10.66 -1.62
CA ASN A 35 -2.53 10.02 -0.33
C ASN A 35 -3.80 9.99 0.50
N ARG A 36 -4.06 8.87 1.18
CA ARG A 36 -5.24 8.70 2.03
C ARG A 36 -4.83 8.11 3.38
N HIS A 37 -5.23 8.78 4.46
CA HIS A 37 -5.29 8.22 5.81
C HIS A 37 -6.69 7.64 6.07
N ASP A 38 -6.78 6.57 6.86
CA ASP A 38 -8.06 6.18 7.49
C ASP A 38 -8.44 7.25 8.52
N SER A 39 -9.39 8.10 8.17
CA SER A 39 -9.83 9.21 9.01
C SER A 39 -11.33 9.43 8.84
N HIS A 40 -12.03 9.41 9.97
CA HIS A 40 -13.43 9.76 10.08
C HIS A 40 -13.57 10.91 11.09
N PRO A 41 -14.33 11.97 10.79
CA PRO A 41 -14.43 13.14 11.65
C PRO A 41 -14.87 12.82 13.09
N ASP A 42 -15.82 11.89 13.24
CA ASP A 42 -16.37 11.54 14.56
C ASP A 42 -15.74 10.28 15.18
N LEU A 43 -15.10 9.42 14.38
CA LEU A 43 -14.70 8.06 14.77
C LEU A 43 -13.18 7.85 14.73
N GLY A 44 -12.42 8.89 14.36
CA GLY A 44 -10.97 8.85 14.23
C GLY A 44 -10.55 7.82 13.18
N TYR A 45 -9.72 6.85 13.58
CA TYR A 45 -9.19 5.84 12.66
C TYR A 45 -10.21 4.76 12.25
N TYR A 46 -11.33 4.63 12.96
CA TYR A 46 -12.39 3.72 12.54
C TYR A 46 -13.18 4.34 11.39
N THR A 47 -12.91 3.87 10.17
CA THR A 47 -13.61 4.33 8.96
C THR A 47 -14.65 3.28 8.54
N PRO A 48 -15.96 3.56 8.64
CA PRO A 48 -16.99 2.63 8.18
C PRO A 48 -16.91 2.36 6.67
N ILE A 49 -17.34 1.17 6.24
CA ILE A 49 -17.36 0.76 4.81
C ILE A 49 -18.05 1.78 3.92
N ALA A 50 -19.22 2.29 4.34
CA ALA A 50 -19.95 3.30 3.58
C ALA A 50 -19.15 4.61 3.39
N HIS A 51 -18.31 4.98 4.37
CA HIS A 51 -17.43 6.14 4.27
C HIS A 51 -16.28 5.88 3.29
N MET A 52 -15.65 4.70 3.36
CA MET A 52 -14.65 4.29 2.37
C MET A 52 -15.20 4.27 0.95
N GLU A 53 -16.41 3.73 0.73
CA GLU A 53 -17.05 3.75 -0.58
C GLU A 53 -17.34 5.17 -1.05
N ALA A 54 -17.80 6.05 -0.16
CA ALA A 54 -18.01 7.46 -0.50
C ALA A 54 -16.71 8.15 -0.93
N ASP A 55 -15.61 7.93 -0.22
CA ASP A 55 -14.28 8.43 -0.60
C ASP A 55 -13.88 7.97 -2.01
N LEU A 56 -13.97 6.66 -2.27
CA LEU A 56 -13.60 6.09 -3.57
C LEU A 56 -14.48 6.63 -4.69
N MET A 57 -15.79 6.79 -4.46
CA MET A 57 -16.69 7.37 -5.44
C MET A 57 -16.38 8.84 -5.73
N GLN A 58 -15.98 9.62 -4.71
CA GLN A 58 -15.51 10.98 -4.93
C GLN A 58 -14.22 11.01 -5.75
N MET A 59 -13.25 10.14 -5.44
CA MET A 59 -12.01 10.03 -6.21
C MET A 59 -12.29 9.75 -7.70
N LYS A 60 -13.17 8.77 -8.00
CA LYS A 60 -13.54 8.43 -9.37
C LYS A 60 -14.22 9.59 -10.10
N ARG A 61 -15.11 10.33 -9.45
CA ARG A 61 -15.75 11.54 -10.01
C ARG A 61 -14.74 12.64 -10.36
N HIS A 62 -13.61 12.68 -9.67
CA HIS A 62 -12.54 13.65 -9.89
C HIS A 62 -11.37 13.10 -10.73
N ASN A 63 -11.58 12.01 -11.48
CA ASN A 63 -10.59 11.39 -12.37
C ASN A 63 -9.30 10.90 -11.68
N ILE A 64 -9.37 10.63 -10.37
CA ILE A 64 -8.30 9.97 -9.63
C ILE A 64 -8.32 8.48 -9.97
N ASN A 65 -7.14 7.91 -10.21
CA ASN A 65 -6.98 6.50 -10.58
C ASN A 65 -6.07 5.71 -9.62
N ALA A 66 -5.51 6.35 -8.59
CA ALA A 66 -4.62 5.68 -7.66
C ALA A 66 -4.74 6.22 -6.23
N VAL A 67 -4.46 5.37 -5.25
CA VAL A 67 -4.40 5.73 -3.83
C VAL A 67 -3.11 5.19 -3.22
N ARG A 68 -2.46 5.99 -2.39
CA ARG A 68 -1.40 5.55 -1.51
C ARG A 68 -1.91 5.48 -0.07
N THR A 69 -1.72 4.35 0.60
CA THR A 69 -2.17 4.11 1.99
C THR A 69 -1.19 4.76 2.98
N SER A 70 -1.17 6.09 3.00
CA SER A 70 -0.30 6.85 3.90
C SER A 70 -0.73 6.64 5.35
N HIS A 71 0.09 6.17 6.28
CA HIS A 71 1.48 5.71 6.18
C HIS A 71 1.62 4.30 6.79
N TYR A 72 0.59 3.49 6.51
CA TYR A 72 0.37 2.20 7.13
C TYR A 72 -0.66 1.43 6.30
N PRO A 73 -0.72 0.10 6.44
CA PRO A 73 -1.69 -0.70 5.72
C PRO A 73 -3.09 -0.35 6.23
N ASN A 74 -4.00 0.04 5.33
CA ASN A 74 -5.41 0.21 5.69
C ASN A 74 -6.08 -1.14 5.97
N THR A 75 -7.35 -1.11 6.37
CA THR A 75 -8.16 -2.31 6.58
C THR A 75 -8.27 -3.14 5.28
N PRO A 76 -8.25 -4.48 5.31
CA PRO A 76 -8.30 -5.33 4.11
C PRO A 76 -9.53 -5.08 3.22
N GLU A 77 -10.64 -4.63 3.80
CA GLU A 77 -11.85 -4.25 3.08
C GLU A 77 -11.60 -3.06 2.15
N PHE A 78 -10.75 -2.09 2.53
CA PHE A 78 -10.43 -0.96 1.67
C PHE A 78 -9.75 -1.41 0.38
N LEU A 79 -8.76 -2.30 0.47
CA LEU A 79 -8.07 -2.86 -0.68
C LEU A 79 -9.02 -3.66 -1.58
N SER A 80 -9.95 -4.41 -0.97
CA SER A 80 -11.01 -5.12 -1.70
C SER A 80 -11.98 -4.17 -2.41
N LEU A 81 -12.28 -3.01 -1.83
CA LEU A 81 -13.07 -1.96 -2.50
C LEU A 81 -12.29 -1.32 -3.64
N CYS A 82 -11.01 -1.02 -3.47
CA CYS A 82 -10.16 -0.48 -4.55
C CYS A 82 -10.08 -1.42 -5.76
N ASP A 83 -10.01 -2.74 -5.53
CA ASP A 83 -10.14 -3.75 -6.59
C ASP A 83 -11.49 -3.63 -7.31
N ARG A 84 -12.60 -3.63 -6.56
CA ARG A 84 -13.97 -3.51 -7.10
C ARG A 84 -14.22 -2.23 -7.89
N TYR A 85 -13.73 -1.08 -7.42
CA TYR A 85 -13.94 0.24 -8.04
C TYR A 85 -12.86 0.62 -9.07
N GLY A 86 -11.82 -0.20 -9.21
CA GLY A 86 -10.74 -0.04 -10.18
C GLY A 86 -9.89 1.19 -9.90
N LEU A 87 -9.12 1.15 -8.81
CA LEU A 87 -8.02 2.08 -8.53
C LEU A 87 -6.69 1.33 -8.38
N TYR A 88 -5.59 1.94 -8.76
CA TYR A 88 -4.25 1.46 -8.42
C TYR A 88 -3.95 1.76 -6.95
N VAL A 89 -3.16 0.92 -6.29
CA VAL A 89 -2.78 1.16 -4.90
C VAL A 89 -1.25 1.20 -4.74
N VAL A 90 -0.79 2.00 -3.80
CA VAL A 90 0.54 1.86 -3.21
C VAL A 90 0.30 1.52 -1.76
N ASP A 91 0.52 0.25 -1.43
CA ASP A 91 0.30 -0.29 -0.09
C ASP A 91 1.59 -0.13 0.72
N GLU A 92 1.48 0.59 1.83
CA GLU A 92 2.62 1.10 2.59
C GLU A 92 2.71 0.44 3.96
N ALA A 93 3.92 -0.04 4.30
CA ALA A 93 4.13 -0.68 5.59
C ALA A 93 4.06 0.36 6.71
N ASP A 94 3.56 -0.04 7.88
CA ASP A 94 3.48 0.82 9.07
C ASP A 94 4.89 1.05 9.63
N LEU A 95 5.58 2.04 9.09
CA LEU A 95 6.97 2.32 9.42
C LEU A 95 7.29 3.79 9.12
N GLU A 96 7.35 4.60 10.16
CA GLU A 96 7.76 6.00 10.08
C GLU A 96 8.60 6.39 11.30
N THR A 97 9.81 6.92 11.08
CA THR A 97 10.76 7.31 12.15
C THR A 97 11.15 8.78 12.10
N HIS A 98 10.33 9.61 11.45
CA HIS A 98 10.62 11.02 11.20
C HIS A 98 11.01 11.79 12.48
N GLY A 99 10.35 11.53 13.61
CA GLY A 99 10.64 12.23 14.88
C GLY A 99 12.08 12.04 15.40
N ILE A 100 12.81 11.02 14.94
CA ILE A 100 14.19 10.73 15.36
C ILE A 100 15.22 11.35 14.41
N ALA A 101 14.79 11.81 13.23
CA ALA A 101 15.64 12.45 12.22
C ALA A 101 16.39 13.70 12.75
N VAL A 102 15.88 14.33 13.81
CA VAL A 102 16.55 15.44 14.52
C VAL A 102 17.94 15.05 15.08
N LYS A 103 18.14 13.76 15.41
CA LYS A 103 19.43 13.23 15.89
C LYS A 103 20.28 12.66 14.75
N SER A 104 19.63 11.90 13.87
CA SER A 104 20.18 11.38 12.63
C SER A 104 19.00 10.83 11.84
N GLU A 105 18.97 11.10 10.53
CA GLU A 105 17.92 10.57 9.65
C GLU A 105 17.87 9.03 9.78
N THR A 106 19.02 8.36 9.83
CA THR A 106 19.13 6.89 9.82
C THR A 106 19.28 6.22 11.17
N ALA A 107 19.06 6.95 12.28
CA ALA A 107 19.36 6.46 13.63
C ALA A 107 18.74 5.09 13.96
N LEU A 108 17.52 4.81 13.50
CA LEU A 108 16.87 3.50 13.67
C LEU A 108 16.98 2.62 12.43
N THR A 109 16.97 3.22 11.24
CA THR A 109 16.93 2.48 9.97
C THR A 109 18.23 1.73 9.69
N ASP A 110 19.38 2.29 10.07
CA ASP A 110 20.70 1.64 9.92
C ASP A 110 21.14 0.86 11.16
N ASP A 111 20.34 0.85 12.24
CA ASP A 111 20.66 0.10 13.45
C ASP A 111 20.30 -1.39 13.27
N PRO A 112 21.29 -2.31 13.31
CA PRO A 112 21.04 -3.74 13.19
C PRO A 112 20.07 -4.28 14.24
N ALA A 113 19.95 -3.64 15.41
CA ALA A 113 19.02 -4.04 16.46
C ALA A 113 17.55 -3.88 16.05
N TRP A 114 17.25 -2.99 15.10
CA TRP A 114 15.89 -2.72 14.61
C TRP A 114 15.54 -3.46 13.32
N ARG A 115 16.52 -4.13 12.69
CA ARG A 115 16.35 -4.86 11.43
C ARG A 115 15.14 -5.80 11.47
N ASP A 116 15.07 -6.67 12.46
CA ASP A 116 14.01 -7.69 12.52
C ASP A 116 12.61 -7.08 12.70
N ALA A 117 12.51 -5.95 13.42
CA ALA A 117 11.25 -5.24 13.59
C ALA A 117 10.77 -4.59 12.28
N TYR A 118 11.69 -4.05 11.48
CA TYR A 118 11.39 -3.51 10.15
C TYR A 118 10.93 -4.64 9.20
N LEU A 119 11.65 -5.77 9.21
CA LEU A 119 11.32 -6.93 8.38
C LEU A 119 9.93 -7.50 8.73
N ASP A 120 9.62 -7.67 10.01
CA ASP A 120 8.32 -8.21 10.47
C ASP A 120 7.15 -7.34 9.99
N ARG A 121 7.24 -6.01 10.14
CA ARG A 121 6.20 -5.06 9.69
C ARG A 121 5.92 -5.17 8.20
N VAL A 122 6.99 -5.22 7.40
CA VAL A 122 6.88 -5.34 5.94
C VAL A 122 6.32 -6.72 5.57
N GLN A 123 6.84 -7.80 6.14
CA GLN A 123 6.41 -9.17 5.86
C GLN A 123 4.93 -9.38 6.17
N ARG A 124 4.44 -8.89 7.31
CA ARG A 124 3.02 -9.01 7.68
C ARG A 124 2.09 -8.36 6.66
N MET A 125 2.46 -7.18 6.15
CA MET A 125 1.71 -6.54 5.07
C MET A 125 1.80 -7.38 3.78
N VAL A 126 2.96 -7.95 3.46
CA VAL A 126 3.12 -8.78 2.23
C VAL A 126 2.17 -9.95 2.28
N GLU A 127 2.27 -10.73 3.35
CA GLU A 127 1.58 -12.00 3.47
C GLU A 127 0.06 -11.82 3.50
N ARG A 128 -0.41 -10.72 4.08
CA ARG A 128 -1.82 -10.36 4.12
C ARG A 128 -2.37 -9.95 2.75
N ASP A 129 -1.66 -9.08 2.01
CA ASP A 129 -2.27 -8.36 0.88
C ASP A 129 -1.84 -8.87 -0.51
N LYS A 130 -0.88 -9.80 -0.59
CA LYS A 130 -0.33 -10.34 -1.85
C LYS A 130 -1.37 -10.92 -2.82
N THR A 131 -2.53 -11.34 -2.34
CA THR A 131 -3.59 -11.94 -3.16
C THR A 131 -4.56 -10.94 -3.75
N ILE A 132 -4.49 -9.66 -3.34
CA ILE A 132 -5.47 -8.66 -3.78
C ILE A 132 -5.13 -8.21 -5.20
N PRO A 133 -6.09 -8.25 -6.15
CA PRO A 133 -5.86 -7.86 -7.55
C PRO A 133 -5.83 -6.35 -7.75
N VAL A 134 -5.56 -5.56 -6.71
CA VAL A 134 -5.28 -4.12 -6.76
C VAL A 134 -3.77 -3.88 -6.83
N CYS A 135 -3.33 -2.95 -7.70
CA CYS A 135 -1.92 -2.83 -8.03
C CYS A 135 -1.17 -2.53 -6.74
N SER A 136 -0.13 -3.28 -6.37
CA SER A 136 0.81 -2.88 -5.32
C SER A 136 2.09 -2.46 -6.05
N CYS A 137 2.08 -1.26 -6.65
CA CYS A 137 3.27 -0.72 -7.30
C CYS A 137 4.24 -0.23 -6.22
N GLY A 138 5.05 -1.15 -5.72
CA GLY A 138 6.12 -0.90 -4.77
C GLY A 138 5.68 -0.94 -3.30
N ARG A 139 6.48 -1.68 -2.54
CA ARG A 139 6.36 -1.86 -1.10
C ARG A 139 7.24 -0.82 -0.45
N TRP A 140 6.73 0.40 -0.37
CA TRP A 140 7.47 1.52 0.20
C TRP A 140 7.15 1.62 1.69
N ALA A 141 8.03 2.26 2.44
CA ALA A 141 7.75 2.80 3.75
C ALA A 141 7.95 4.31 3.66
N THR A 142 7.23 5.08 4.45
CA THR A 142 7.45 6.53 4.50
C THR A 142 8.69 6.83 5.32
N ASN A 143 9.62 7.54 4.70
CA ASN A 143 10.72 8.14 5.44
C ASN A 143 11.55 7.15 6.29
N PRO A 144 11.79 5.87 5.91
CA PRO A 144 13.00 5.22 6.36
C PRO A 144 14.11 5.94 5.58
N SER A 145 14.69 6.97 6.18
CA SER A 145 16.02 7.46 5.82
C SER A 145 16.81 6.39 5.05
N TRP A 146 17.17 6.66 3.79
CA TRP A 146 17.63 5.64 2.85
C TRP A 146 18.87 4.88 3.37
N GLY A 147 18.61 3.81 4.12
CA GLY A 147 19.62 2.93 4.70
C GLY A 147 19.98 1.79 3.76
N THR A 148 21.07 1.10 4.06
CA THR A 148 21.75 0.12 3.19
C THR A 148 20.99 -1.17 2.87
N THR A 149 19.71 -1.28 3.23
CA THR A 149 18.91 -2.49 2.95
C THR A 149 18.43 -2.48 1.50
N THR A 150 19.34 -2.78 0.57
CA THR A 150 18.96 -3.23 -0.76
C THR A 150 18.35 -4.63 -0.63
N TRP A 151 17.12 -4.77 -1.12
CA TRP A 151 16.44 -6.05 -1.16
C TRP A 151 16.96 -6.87 -2.34
N PRO A 152 17.40 -8.12 -2.13
CA PRO A 152 17.57 -9.06 -3.22
C PRO A 152 16.19 -9.56 -3.63
N TRP A 153 15.65 -9.01 -4.71
CA TRP A 153 14.65 -9.70 -5.52
C TRP A 153 15.33 -10.14 -6.81
#